data_AF-A0A5N5HJY5-F1
#
_entry.id   AF-A0A5N5HJY5-F1
#
_cell.length_a   1.000
_cell.length_b   1.000
_cell.length_c   1.000
_cell.angle_alpha   90.00
_cell.angle_beta   90.00
_cell.angle_gamma   90.00
#
_symmetry.space_group_name_H-M   'P 1'
#
loop_
_entity.id
_entity.type
_entity.pdbx_description
1 polymer ?
#
loop_
_entity_poly.entity_id
_entity_poly.type
_entity_poly.pdbx_seq_one_letter_code
_entity_poly.pdbx_strand_id
1 'polypeptide(L)'
;MVTKPTEQTPLSALYCAHLAKLAGVPNGVFNVITGFGKTAGVAINHHMDIGKAAAKSNLKQVSLERGGKSPLVIFDDANINMAANLALLGILFNQTNAAANEL
;
A
#
# COMPACT_ATOMS: atom_id res chain seq x y z
N MET A 1 4.91 12.76 9.00
CA MET A 1 4.33 11.88 7.96
C MET A 1 2.84 12.13 7.86
N VAL A 2 2.30 12.18 6.63
CA VAL A 2 0.86 12.30 6.35
C VAL A 2 0.46 11.09 5.52
N THR A 3 -0.47 10.29 6.03
CA THR A 3 -0.90 9.03 5.39
C THR A 3 -2.37 9.12 5.03
N LYS A 4 -2.70 8.78 3.78
CA LYS A 4 -4.08 8.66 3.31
C LYS A 4 -4.37 7.19 2.98
N PRO A 5 -5.10 6.44 3.82
CA PRO A 5 -5.50 5.08 3.50
C PRO A 5 -6.58 5.07 2.42
N THR A 6 -6.84 3.90 1.83
CA THR A 6 -7.95 3.74 0.90
C THR A 6 -9.29 3.91 1.62
N GLU A 7 -10.27 4.49 0.93
CA GLU A 7 -11.60 4.78 1.48
C GLU A 7 -12.40 3.53 1.85
N GLN A 8 -12.10 2.37 1.25
CA GLN A 8 -12.75 1.10 1.54
C GLN A 8 -12.32 0.51 2.90
N THR A 9 -11.08 0.72 3.32
CA THR A 9 -10.49 0.10 4.53
C THR A 9 -9.72 1.09 5.41
N PRO A 10 -10.33 2.21 5.86
CA PRO A 10 -9.62 3.26 6.58
C PRO A 10 -9.36 2.94 8.06
N LEU A 11 -10.13 2.03 8.67
CA LEU A 11 -10.19 1.85 10.12
C LEU A 11 -8.87 1.36 10.72
N SER A 12 -8.16 0.45 10.05
CA SER A 12 -6.87 -0.07 10.53
C SER A 12 -5.83 1.05 10.65
N ALA A 13 -5.76 1.96 9.68
CA ALA A 13 -4.82 3.09 9.73
C ALA A 13 -5.18 4.08 10.84
N LEU A 14 -6.47 4.34 11.08
CA LEU A 14 -6.93 5.17 12.20
C LEU A 14 -6.60 4.54 13.55
N TYR A 15 -6.78 3.22 13.68
CA TYR A 15 -6.40 2.50 14.88
C TYR A 15 -4.88 2.55 15.11
N CYS A 16 -4.06 2.39 14.07
CA CYS A 16 -2.62 2.59 14.16
C CYS A 16 -2.25 4.01 14.63
N ALA A 17 -2.98 5.04 14.19
CA ALA A 17 -2.76 6.42 14.66
C ALA A 17 -3.09 6.59 16.15
N HIS A 18 -4.15 5.93 16.62
CA HIS A 18 -4.48 5.88 18.04
C HIS A 18 -3.37 5.21 18.86
N LEU A 19 -2.88 4.05 18.40
CA LEU A 19 -1.78 3.34 19.05
C LEU A 19 -0.47 4.15 19.02
N ALA A 20 -0.17 4.85 17.92
CA ALA A 20 1.00 5.73 17.83
C ALA A 20 0.96 6.83 18.89
N LYS A 21 -0.21 7.45 19.12
CA LYS A 21 -0.40 8.44 20.19
C LYS A 21 -0.16 7.82 21.56
N LEU A 22 -0.70 6.62 21.82
CA LEU A 22 -0.47 5.90 23.08
C LEU A 22 1.00 5.53 23.29
N ALA A 23 1.73 5.24 22.20
CA ALA A 23 3.17 4.96 22.22
C ALA A 23 4.04 6.21 22.43
N GLY A 24 3.44 7.39 22.59
CA GLY A 24 4.16 8.64 22.83
C GLY A 24 4.67 9.35 21.58
N VAL A 25 4.20 8.96 20.38
CA VAL A 25 4.52 9.71 19.15
C VAL A 25 3.98 11.15 19.30
N PRO A 26 4.84 12.18 19.16
CA PRO A 26 4.40 13.56 19.34
C PRO A 26 3.31 13.97 18.36
N ASN A 27 2.42 14.88 18.80
CA ASN A 27 1.36 15.42 17.95
C ASN A 27 1.95 16.02 16.67
N GLY A 28 1.32 15.76 15.52
CA GLY A 28 1.76 16.26 14.22
C GLY A 28 2.84 15.42 13.54
N VAL A 29 3.49 14.48 14.23
CA VAL A 29 4.51 13.59 13.62
C VAL A 29 3.86 12.53 12.72
N PHE A 30 2.75 11.94 13.17
CA PHE A 30 1.97 10.97 12.39
C PHE A 30 0.53 11.43 12.24
N ASN A 31 0.15 11.80 11.02
CA ASN A 31 -1.19 12.27 10.69
C ASN A 31 -1.84 11.29 9.70
N VAL A 32 -3.06 10.87 9.98
CA VAL A 32 -3.87 10.03 9.09
C VAL A 32 -5.07 10.84 8.63
N ILE A 33 -5.25 10.98 7.32
CA ILE A 33 -6.34 11.73 6.70
C ILE A 33 -7.17 10.77 5.87
N THR A 34 -8.47 10.68 6.14
CA THR A 34 -9.40 9.86 5.34
C THR A 34 -10.06 10.71 4.25
N GLY A 35 -10.61 10.05 3.23
CA GLY A 35 -11.29 10.71 2.11
C GLY A 35 -11.11 9.93 0.82
N PHE A 36 -11.65 10.45 -0.29
CA PHE A 36 -11.52 9.81 -1.60
C PHE A 36 -10.19 10.14 -2.27
N GLY A 37 -9.70 9.24 -3.13
CA GLY A 37 -8.50 9.50 -3.94
C GLY A 37 -8.62 10.78 -4.79
N LYS A 38 -9.79 11.02 -5.37
CA LYS A 38 -10.09 12.18 -6.24
C LYS A 38 -10.09 13.53 -5.50
N THR A 39 -10.20 13.53 -4.17
CA THR A 39 -10.24 14.75 -3.36
C THR A 39 -9.02 14.81 -2.45
N ALA A 40 -9.00 14.04 -1.36
CA ALA A 40 -7.93 14.03 -0.38
C ALA A 40 -6.58 13.59 -0.99
N GLY A 41 -6.59 12.59 -1.87
CA GLY A 41 -5.37 12.13 -2.55
C GLY A 41 -4.78 13.18 -3.49
N VAL A 42 -5.64 13.85 -4.29
CA VAL A 42 -5.24 14.94 -5.17
C VAL A 42 -4.68 16.13 -4.38
N ALA A 43 -5.32 16.48 -3.25
CA ALA A 43 -4.86 17.57 -2.38
C ALA A 43 -3.44 17.30 -1.85
N ILE A 44 -3.18 16.09 -1.33
CA ILE A 44 -1.84 15.67 -0.87
C ILE A 44 -0.82 15.73 -2.02
N ASN A 45 -1.21 15.28 -3.21
CA ASN A 45 -0.33 15.30 -4.38
C ASN A 45 0.03 16.72 -4.83
N HIS A 46 -0.84 17.71 -4.67
CA HIS A 46 -0.56 19.10 -5.07
C HIS A 46 -0.05 20.00 -3.94
N HIS A 47 -0.02 19.51 -2.70
CA HIS A 47 0.47 20.29 -1.56
C HIS A 47 1.97 20.58 -1.70
N MET A 48 2.37 21.86 -1.60
CA MET A 48 3.74 22.31 -1.87
C MET A 48 4.71 21.96 -0.74
N ASP A 49 4.23 21.87 0.50
CA ASP A 49 5.08 21.52 1.66
C ASP A 49 5.31 20.01 1.84
N ILE A 50 4.80 19.18 0.92
CA ILE A 50 5.03 17.73 0.95
C ILE A 50 6.23 17.40 0.06
N GLY A 51 7.30 16.93 0.68
CA GLY A 51 8.57 16.61 0.01
C GLY A 51 8.60 15.25 -0.72
N LYS A 52 7.66 14.34 -0.42
CA LYS A 52 7.56 13.01 -1.05
C LYS A 52 6.09 12.63 -1.31
N ALA A 53 5.66 12.64 -2.57
CA ALA A 53 4.34 12.22 -3.09
C ALA A 53 4.40 12.28 -4.64
N ALA A 54 3.29 12.41 -5.40
CA ALA A 54 3.36 12.45 -6.87
C ALA A 54 4.08 13.71 -7.45
N ALA A 55 4.85 13.55 -8.53
CA ALA A 55 5.83 14.53 -9.02
C ALA A 55 5.30 15.88 -9.57
N LYS A 56 3.99 16.02 -9.82
CA LYS A 56 3.47 17.11 -10.69
C LYS A 56 3.57 18.53 -10.13
N SER A 57 3.62 18.73 -8.81
CA SER A 57 3.49 20.08 -8.23
C SER A 57 4.82 20.79 -7.95
N ASN A 58 5.77 20.12 -7.31
CA ASN A 58 7.04 20.72 -6.84
C ASN A 58 8.25 19.79 -7.07
N LEU A 59 8.14 18.84 -8.02
CA LEU A 59 9.18 17.83 -8.29
C LEU A 59 9.57 16.99 -7.06
N LYS A 60 8.63 16.82 -6.11
CA LYS A 60 8.78 15.91 -4.97
C LYS A 60 9.18 14.51 -5.40
N GLN A 61 10.00 13.85 -4.58
CA GLN A 61 10.40 12.47 -4.81
C GLN A 61 9.15 11.56 -4.81
N VAL A 62 9.09 10.63 -5.76
CA VAL A 62 7.98 9.67 -5.89
C VAL A 62 8.49 8.25 -5.68
N SER A 63 7.71 7.44 -4.96
CA SER A 63 7.82 5.97 -4.95
C SER A 63 6.47 5.42 -5.37
N LEU A 64 6.42 4.57 -6.39
CA LEU A 64 5.17 4.01 -6.90
C LEU A 64 5.24 2.48 -6.82
N GLU A 65 4.32 1.91 -6.07
CA GLU A 65 4.02 0.47 -6.11
C GLU A 65 2.74 0.30 -6.91
N ARG A 66 2.82 -0.41 -8.05
CA ARG A 66 1.67 -0.69 -8.94
C ARG A 66 1.46 -2.20 -9.02
N GLY A 67 0.30 -2.58 -9.53
CA GLY A 67 0.00 -3.97 -9.85
C GLY A 67 1.04 -4.60 -10.80
N GLY A 68 1.18 -5.91 -10.72
CA GLY A 68 2.05 -6.72 -11.57
C GLY A 68 1.40 -8.05 -11.98
N LYS A 69 2.04 -8.71 -12.94
CA LYS A 69 1.77 -10.11 -13.30
C LYS A 69 2.99 -10.94 -12.97
N SER A 70 3.04 -11.44 -11.75
CA SER A 70 4.19 -12.18 -11.26
C SER A 70 4.16 -13.61 -11.83
N PRO A 71 5.15 -14.01 -12.66
CA PRO A 71 5.20 -15.36 -13.18
C PRO A 71 5.61 -16.35 -12.08
N LEU A 72 5.01 -17.55 -12.10
CA LEU A 72 5.45 -18.70 -11.32
C LEU A 72 5.97 -19.78 -12.28
N VAL A 73 7.25 -20.12 -12.17
CA VAL A 73 7.91 -21.12 -13.02
C VAL A 73 8.34 -22.29 -12.13
N ILE A 74 7.92 -23.51 -12.51
CA ILE A 74 8.21 -24.75 -11.79
C ILE A 74 9.04 -25.63 -12.73
N PHE A 75 10.23 -26.02 -12.29
CA PHE A 75 11.14 -26.89 -13.03
C PHE A 75 10.80 -28.37 -12.83
N ASP A 76 11.32 -29.24 -13.70
CA ASP A 76 11.05 -30.68 -13.68
C ASP A 76 11.67 -31.41 -12.48
N ASP A 77 12.71 -30.83 -11.86
CA ASP A 77 13.33 -31.30 -10.64
C ASP A 77 12.64 -30.83 -9.34
N ALA A 78 11.55 -30.06 -9.45
CA ALA A 78 10.82 -29.54 -8.30
C ALA A 78 9.98 -30.62 -7.58
N ASN A 79 9.90 -30.51 -6.25
CA ASN A 79 8.97 -31.32 -5.47
C ASN A 79 7.52 -30.91 -5.80
N ILE A 80 6.79 -31.80 -6.48
CA ILE A 80 5.45 -31.53 -7.01
C ILE A 80 4.45 -31.14 -5.91
N ASN A 81 4.47 -31.82 -4.75
CA ASN A 81 3.53 -31.53 -3.67
C ASN A 81 3.77 -30.14 -3.07
N MET A 82 5.04 -29.77 -2.88
CA MET A 82 5.41 -28.44 -2.42
C MET A 82 5.05 -27.38 -3.47
N ALA A 83 5.34 -27.64 -4.74
CA ALA A 83 5.06 -26.73 -5.85
C ALA A 83 3.56 -26.46 -5.98
N ALA A 84 2.70 -27.49 -5.87
CA ALA A 84 1.25 -27.33 -5.91
C ALA A 84 0.74 -26.47 -4.74
N ASN A 85 1.22 -26.70 -3.52
CA ASN A 85 0.83 -25.91 -2.36
C ASN A 85 1.26 -24.44 -2.47
N LEU A 86 2.48 -24.19 -2.96
CA LEU A 86 2.98 -22.82 -3.17
C LEU A 86 2.24 -22.11 -4.31
N ALA A 87 1.90 -22.82 -5.38
CA ALA A 87 1.09 -22.26 -6.47
C ALA A 87 -0.30 -21.86 -5.98
N LEU A 88 -0.95 -22.72 -5.19
CA LEU A 88 -2.25 -22.42 -4.61
C LEU A 88 -2.20 -21.19 -3.70
N LEU A 89 -1.19 -21.13 -2.82
CA LEU A 89 -0.97 -19.98 -1.95
C LEU A 89 -0.72 -18.71 -2.75
N GLY A 90 0.21 -18.76 -3.72
CA GLY A 90 0.58 -17.59 -4.53
C GLY A 90 -0.59 -17.01 -5.32
N ILE A 91 -1.51 -17.87 -5.80
CA ILE A 91 -2.66 -17.44 -6.60
C ILE A 91 -3.82 -16.98 -5.70
N LEU A 92 -4.21 -17.80 -4.71
CA LEU A 92 -5.46 -17.60 -3.96
C LEU A 92 -5.31 -16.78 -2.67
N PHE A 93 -4.09 -16.48 -2.23
CA PHE A 93 -3.86 -15.63 -1.07
C PHE A 93 -4.62 -14.30 -1.21
N ASN A 94 -5.25 -13.86 -0.11
CA ASN A 94 -6.10 -12.67 -0.05
C ASN A 94 -7.22 -12.63 -1.12
N GLN A 95 -7.80 -13.78 -1.46
CA GLN A 95 -8.82 -13.91 -2.50
C GLN A 95 -8.35 -13.35 -3.84
N THR A 96 -7.08 -13.60 -4.19
CA THR A 96 -6.40 -13.09 -5.40
C THR A 96 -6.07 -11.60 -5.42
N ASN A 97 -6.50 -10.82 -4.40
CA ASN A 97 -6.30 -9.36 -4.38
C ASN A 97 -4.93 -8.92 -3.85
N ALA A 98 -3.87 -9.65 -4.23
CA ALA A 98 -2.49 -9.27 -3.93
C ALA A 98 -1.91 -8.50 -5.11
N ALA A 99 -1.15 -7.44 -4.87
CA ALA A 99 -0.59 -6.58 -5.94
C ALA A 99 0.24 -7.36 -6.99
N ALA A 100 0.84 -8.49 -6.59
CA ALA A 100 1.58 -9.39 -7.46
C ALA A 100 0.72 -10.08 -8.55
N ASN A 101 -0.61 -10.09 -8.37
CA ASN A 101 -1.60 -10.81 -9.17
C ASN A 101 -2.60 -9.88 -9.88
N GLU A 102 -2.53 -8.58 -9.66
CA GLU A 102 -3.44 -7.57 -10.22
C GLU A 102 -2.68 -6.66 -11.20
N LEU A 103 -3.30 -6.27 -12.33
CA LEU A 103 -2.77 -5.22 -13.23
C LEU A 103 -3.50 -3.89 -13.06
#